data_AF-A0A418AYX7-F1
#
_entry.id   AF-A0A418AYX7-F1
#
_cell.length_a   1.000
_cell.length_b   1.000
_cell.length_c   1.000
_cell.angle_alpha   90.00
_cell.angle_beta   90.00
_cell.angle_gamma   90.00
#
_symmetry.space_group_name_H-M   'P 1'
#
loop_
_entity.id
_entity.type
_entity.pdbx_description
1 polymer ?
#
loop_
_entity_poly.entity_id
_entity_poly.type
_entity_poly.pdbx_seq_one_letter_code
_entity_poly.pdbx_strand_id
1 'polypeptide(L)'
;MLTWHSSHAIVAPAGKFELPIRVEEAGSDLSYTFETKDMDIDFSITFEGLTSVEYLVHPTRCASHESTVRGSLDIPGPGTVVLVWDNEYSWFNAKELSYHVGLKTPEPDVSTAKTPVSLLDVELDSRKQQYRTLNESYDMLQLQCTKRATSIQVIERQIEELQRELHEEKDLHAVESAEAERVGRQIDSVAAELAGM
;
A
#
# COMPACT_ATOMS: atom_id res chain seq x y z
N MET A 1 23.38 3.41 -20.72
CA MET A 1 22.94 1.99 -20.67
C MET A 1 23.33 1.45 -19.31
N LEU A 2 22.34 1.07 -18.49
CA LEU A 2 22.57 0.39 -17.21
C LEU A 2 22.55 -1.11 -17.42
N THR A 3 23.32 -1.86 -16.63
CA THR A 3 23.38 -3.33 -16.75
C THR A 3 23.45 -4.00 -15.39
N TRP A 4 22.75 -5.12 -15.24
CA TRP A 4 22.76 -6.00 -14.07
C TRP A 4 23.06 -7.42 -14.54
N HIS A 5 23.95 -8.11 -13.83
CA HIS A 5 24.28 -9.49 -14.18
C HIS A 5 24.72 -10.28 -12.96
N SER A 6 24.50 -11.59 -13.01
CA SER A 6 25.04 -12.57 -12.07
C SER A 6 25.29 -13.86 -12.82
N SER A 7 26.36 -14.57 -12.49
CA SER A 7 26.66 -15.90 -13.04
C SER A 7 26.23 -17.04 -12.11
N HIS A 8 25.80 -16.73 -10.88
CA HIS A 8 25.52 -17.73 -9.84
C HIS A 8 24.39 -17.26 -8.90
N ALA A 9 23.27 -16.77 -9.43
CA ALA A 9 22.09 -16.50 -8.62
C ALA A 9 21.39 -17.81 -8.25
N ILE A 10 21.13 -18.06 -6.97
CA ILE A 10 20.43 -19.27 -6.52
C ILE A 10 18.96 -18.98 -6.33
N VAL A 11 18.11 -19.69 -7.07
CA VAL A 11 16.67 -19.71 -6.85
C VAL A 11 16.33 -20.94 -6.01
N ALA A 12 15.96 -20.70 -4.75
CA ALA A 12 15.67 -21.76 -3.79
C ALA A 12 14.50 -22.66 -4.27
N PRO A 13 14.42 -23.92 -3.80
CA PRO A 13 13.23 -24.74 -4.01
C PRO A 13 11.99 -24.04 -3.43
N ALA A 14 10.86 -24.16 -4.10
CA ALA A 14 9.60 -23.53 -3.71
C ALA A 14 9.70 -21.99 -3.55
N GLY A 15 10.63 -21.34 -4.27
CA GLY A 15 10.92 -19.91 -4.13
C GLY A 15 11.09 -19.21 -5.46
N LYS A 16 11.37 -17.91 -5.40
CA LYS A 16 11.56 -17.03 -6.57
C LYS A 16 12.71 -16.07 -6.38
N PHE A 17 13.29 -15.63 -7.49
CA PHE A 17 14.29 -14.57 -7.54
C PHE A 17 13.74 -13.40 -8.35
N GLU A 18 13.77 -12.21 -7.77
CA GLU A 18 13.20 -11.00 -8.36
C GLU A 18 14.29 -9.93 -8.55
N LEU A 19 14.32 -9.31 -9.72
CA LEU A 19 15.18 -8.18 -10.02
C LEU A 19 14.31 -6.95 -10.35
N PRO A 20 14.06 -6.07 -9.36
CA PRO A 20 13.34 -4.82 -9.59
C PRO A 20 14.26 -3.76 -10.21
N ILE A 21 13.80 -3.14 -11.29
CA ILE A 21 14.49 -2.09 -12.04
C ILE A 21 13.58 -0.88 -12.13
N ARG A 22 14.03 0.25 -11.57
CA ARG A 22 13.31 1.53 -11.66
C ARG A 22 13.55 2.18 -13.01
N VAL A 23 12.49 2.58 -13.68
CA VAL A 23 12.51 3.26 -14.99
C VAL A 23 11.85 4.63 -14.84
N GLU A 24 12.55 5.67 -15.28
CA GLU A 24 12.07 7.06 -15.16
C GLU A 24 11.54 7.60 -16.49
N GLU A 25 11.96 7.04 -17.62
CA GLU A 25 11.65 7.52 -18.97
C GLU A 25 10.88 6.47 -19.77
N ALA A 26 9.77 6.90 -20.39
CA ALA A 26 9.01 6.08 -21.34
C ALA A 26 9.84 5.80 -22.60
N GLY A 27 9.70 4.60 -23.18
CA GLY A 27 10.47 4.20 -24.36
C GLY A 27 11.90 3.75 -24.05
N SER A 28 12.18 3.39 -22.80
CA SER A 28 13.41 2.68 -22.43
C SER A 28 13.36 1.25 -22.96
N ASP A 29 14.42 0.80 -23.62
CA ASP A 29 14.57 -0.57 -24.12
C ASP A 29 15.21 -1.44 -23.01
N LEU A 30 14.45 -2.42 -22.54
CA LEU A 30 14.95 -3.45 -21.62
C LEU A 30 15.34 -4.69 -22.43
N SER A 31 16.60 -5.08 -22.33
CA SER A 31 17.12 -6.33 -22.88
C SER A 31 17.48 -7.29 -21.76
N TYR A 32 17.24 -8.58 -21.97
CA TYR A 32 17.58 -9.62 -21.01
C TYR A 32 18.11 -10.86 -21.71
N THR A 33 18.98 -11.58 -21.03
CA THR A 33 19.48 -12.89 -21.42
C THR A 33 19.72 -13.70 -20.16
N PHE A 34 19.26 -14.94 -20.11
CA PHE A 34 19.50 -15.83 -18.98
C PHE A 34 19.55 -17.30 -19.37
N GLU A 35 20.21 -18.07 -18.52
CA GLU A 35 20.29 -19.52 -18.59
C GLU A 35 20.34 -20.12 -17.19
N THR A 36 19.85 -21.36 -17.08
CA THR A 36 19.97 -22.15 -15.86
C THR A 36 20.99 -23.25 -16.08
N LYS A 37 21.73 -23.62 -15.04
CA LYS A 37 22.71 -24.70 -15.14
C LYS A 37 22.06 -26.05 -15.45
N ASP A 38 20.94 -26.33 -14.77
CA ASP A 38 20.16 -27.56 -14.89
C ASP A 38 18.67 -27.21 -14.75
N MET A 39 17.81 -27.97 -15.45
CA MET A 39 16.33 -27.86 -15.40
C MET A 39 15.75 -26.56 -15.98
N ASP A 40 14.47 -26.62 -16.34
CA ASP A 40 13.69 -25.46 -16.77
C ASP A 40 13.44 -24.48 -15.62
N ILE A 41 13.02 -23.24 -15.86
CA ILE A 41 12.58 -22.25 -14.85
C ILE A 41 11.38 -21.46 -15.38
N ASP A 42 10.45 -21.07 -14.52
CA ASP A 42 9.36 -20.18 -14.93
C ASP A 42 9.88 -18.74 -14.95
N PHE A 43 9.62 -18.02 -16.04
CA PHE A 43 10.08 -16.65 -16.22
C PHE A 43 8.91 -15.73 -16.56
N SER A 44 8.88 -14.56 -15.93
CA SER A 44 7.92 -13.50 -16.24
C SER A 44 8.56 -12.12 -16.05
N ILE A 45 7.93 -11.12 -16.66
CA ILE A 45 8.26 -9.71 -16.46
C ILE A 45 6.97 -8.97 -16.17
N THR A 46 6.92 -8.28 -15.02
CA THR A 46 5.82 -7.40 -14.65
C THR A 46 6.27 -5.94 -14.70
N PHE A 47 5.32 -5.06 -14.95
CA PHE A 47 5.49 -3.62 -14.87
C PHE A 47 4.50 -3.03 -13.87
N GLU A 48 5.04 -2.33 -12.87
CA GLU A 48 4.29 -1.60 -11.87
C GLU A 48 4.34 -0.11 -12.22
N GLY A 49 3.28 0.35 -12.88
CA GLY A 49 3.07 1.77 -13.20
C GLY A 49 2.38 2.53 -12.07
N LEU A 50 1.99 3.78 -12.33
CA LEU A 50 1.29 4.63 -11.36
C LEU A 50 -0.10 4.09 -10.94
N THR A 51 -0.78 3.37 -11.83
CA THR A 51 -2.20 3.00 -11.66
C THR A 51 -2.48 1.51 -11.78
N SER A 52 -1.53 0.71 -12.26
CA SER A 52 -1.75 -0.69 -12.58
C SER A 52 -0.45 -1.50 -12.54
N VAL A 53 -0.61 -2.80 -12.29
CA VAL A 53 0.42 -3.83 -12.46
C VAL A 53 0.01 -4.69 -13.65
N GLU A 54 0.89 -4.86 -14.61
CA GLU A 54 0.63 -5.65 -15.82
C GLU A 54 1.79 -6.58 -16.17
N TYR A 55 1.51 -7.68 -16.88
CA TYR A 55 2.52 -8.57 -17.41
C TYR A 55 3.03 -8.06 -18.76
N LEU A 56 4.30 -7.69 -18.82
CA LEU A 56 5.00 -7.44 -20.08
C LEU A 56 5.41 -8.77 -20.74
N VAL A 57 5.77 -9.75 -19.92
CA VAL A 57 5.98 -11.15 -20.33
C VAL A 57 5.21 -12.04 -19.35
N HIS A 58 4.26 -12.81 -19.87
CA HIS A 58 3.46 -13.71 -19.05
C HIS A 58 4.32 -14.88 -18.54
N PRO A 59 4.02 -15.42 -17.35
CA PRO A 59 4.72 -16.58 -16.79
C PRO A 59 4.81 -17.72 -17.79
N THR A 60 6.04 -18.05 -18.17
CA THR A 60 6.33 -19.07 -19.18
C THR A 60 7.44 -19.97 -18.68
N ARG A 61 7.23 -21.28 -18.81
CA ARG A 61 8.23 -22.28 -18.45
C ARG A 61 9.30 -22.37 -19.52
N CYS A 62 10.53 -22.01 -19.16
CA CYS A 62 11.66 -21.93 -20.06
C CYS A 62 12.67 -23.03 -19.79
N ALA A 63 12.96 -23.89 -20.78
CA ALA A 63 14.07 -24.84 -20.74
C ALA A 63 15.43 -24.14 -20.94
N SER A 64 15.74 -23.15 -20.10
CA SER A 64 16.89 -22.26 -20.24
C SER A 64 18.25 -22.92 -20.03
N HIS A 65 18.27 -24.19 -19.62
CA HIS A 65 19.45 -25.06 -19.55
C HIS A 65 19.79 -25.73 -20.89
N GLU A 66 18.82 -25.86 -21.79
CA GLU A 66 19.03 -26.41 -23.13
C GLU A 66 19.36 -25.31 -24.15
N SER A 67 18.72 -24.14 -23.99
CA SER A 67 18.95 -22.98 -24.83
C SER A 67 18.82 -21.70 -24.01
N THR A 68 19.85 -20.87 -24.02
CA THR A 68 19.83 -19.54 -23.40
C THR A 68 18.62 -18.74 -23.90
N VAL A 69 17.85 -18.19 -22.97
CA VAL A 69 16.69 -17.35 -23.28
C VAL A 69 17.16 -15.91 -23.42
N ARG A 70 16.67 -15.21 -24.44
CA ARG A 70 16.94 -13.78 -24.64
C ARG A 70 15.71 -13.06 -25.17
N GLY A 71 15.58 -11.79 -24.83
CA GLY A 71 14.52 -10.93 -25.33
C GLY A 71 14.84 -9.46 -25.12
N SER A 72 14.06 -8.61 -25.78
CA SER A 72 14.02 -7.19 -25.51
C SER A 72 12.60 -6.68 -25.62
N LEU A 73 12.28 -5.63 -24.89
CA LEU A 73 10.97 -4.99 -24.90
C LEU A 73 11.08 -3.52 -24.50
N ASP A 74 10.18 -2.71 -25.03
CA ASP A 74 10.06 -1.29 -24.68
C ASP A 74 9.23 -1.12 -23.42
N ILE A 75 9.72 -0.31 -22.48
CA ILE A 75 9.00 0.01 -21.25
C ILE A 75 7.99 1.14 -21.52
N PRO A 76 6.69 0.93 -21.21
CA PRO A 76 5.62 1.83 -21.61
C PRO A 76 5.68 3.20 -20.93
N GLY A 77 6.33 3.32 -19.78
CA GLY A 77 6.37 4.56 -19.03
C GLY A 77 7.20 4.50 -17.74
N PRO A 78 7.17 5.58 -16.93
CA PRO A 78 7.81 5.59 -15.63
C PRO A 78 7.15 4.60 -14.67
N GLY A 79 7.96 3.81 -13.99
CA GLY A 79 7.50 2.75 -13.08
C GLY A 79 8.62 1.82 -12.65
N THR A 80 8.25 0.65 -12.11
CA THR A 80 9.18 -0.41 -11.74
C THR A 80 8.94 -1.64 -12.59
N VAL A 81 9.96 -2.10 -13.29
CA VAL A 81 9.93 -3.37 -14.03
C VAL A 81 10.54 -4.45 -13.15
N VAL A 82 9.86 -5.57 -12.98
CA VAL A 82 10.36 -6.68 -12.15
C VAL A 82 10.52 -7.90 -13.04
N LEU A 83 11.75 -8.37 -13.17
CA LEU A 83 12.03 -9.66 -13.80
C LEU A 83 11.96 -10.73 -12.72
N VAL A 84 11.15 -11.76 -12.96
CA VAL A 84 10.87 -12.82 -11.98
C VAL A 84 11.28 -14.16 -12.56
N TRP A 85 12.17 -14.84 -11.84
CA TRP A 85 12.56 -16.23 -12.07
C TRP A 85 11.97 -17.09 -10.96
N ASP A 86 10.98 -17.90 -11.32
CA ASP A 86 10.11 -18.62 -10.40
C ASP A 86 10.46 -20.13 -10.40
N ASN A 87 10.63 -20.66 -9.19
CA ASN A 87 10.90 -22.06 -8.89
C ASN A 87 9.87 -22.67 -7.91
N GLU A 88 8.71 -22.06 -7.76
CA GLU A 88 7.68 -22.49 -6.81
C GLU A 88 7.15 -23.90 -7.11
N TYR A 89 7.21 -24.33 -8.38
CA TYR A 89 6.82 -25.66 -8.82
C TYR A 89 7.85 -26.77 -8.50
N SER A 90 9.05 -26.45 -8.02
CA SER A 90 10.07 -27.44 -7.65
C SER A 90 10.36 -27.40 -6.15
N TRP A 91 9.93 -28.43 -5.42
CA TRP A 91 10.06 -28.47 -3.96
C TRP A 91 11.41 -29.01 -3.45
N PHE A 92 12.25 -29.57 -4.32
CA PHE A 92 13.50 -30.23 -3.92
C PHE A 92 14.76 -29.67 -4.57
N ASN A 93 14.65 -29.12 -5.78
CA ASN A 93 15.82 -28.72 -6.56
C ASN A 93 15.94 -27.19 -6.59
N ALA A 94 17.07 -26.68 -6.09
CA ALA A 94 17.45 -25.30 -6.31
C ALA A 94 17.93 -25.13 -7.76
N LYS A 95 17.77 -23.93 -8.29
CA LYS A 95 18.21 -23.58 -9.65
C LYS A 95 19.34 -22.58 -9.58
N GLU A 96 20.42 -22.85 -10.31
CA GLU A 96 21.54 -21.94 -10.47
C GLU A 96 21.32 -21.14 -11.76
N LEU A 97 21.07 -19.85 -11.61
CA LEU A 97 20.71 -18.89 -12.66
C LEU A 97 21.89 -18.00 -13.00
N SER A 98 22.21 -17.94 -14.29
CA SER A 98 23.07 -16.92 -14.90
C SER A 98 22.20 -15.95 -15.69
N TYR A 99 22.31 -14.65 -15.44
CA TYR A 99 21.56 -13.63 -16.16
C TYR A 99 22.40 -12.40 -16.50
N HIS A 100 22.00 -11.72 -17.57
CA HIS A 100 22.45 -10.40 -17.97
C HIS A 100 21.24 -9.58 -18.42
N VAL A 101 21.05 -8.41 -17.82
CA VAL A 101 19.92 -7.51 -18.08
C VAL A 101 20.48 -6.13 -18.36
N GLY A 102 20.05 -5.50 -19.44
CA GLY A 102 20.46 -4.17 -19.85
C GLY A 102 19.25 -3.26 -20.02
N LEU A 103 19.34 -2.02 -19.54
CA LEU A 103 18.35 -0.98 -19.77
C LEU A 103 19.00 0.18 -20.55
N LYS A 104 18.46 0.46 -21.73
CA LYS A 104 18.84 1.60 -22.57
C LYS A 104 17.72 2.64 -22.52
N THR A 105 17.99 3.77 -21.88
CA THR A 105 17.11 4.93 -21.96
C THR A 105 17.17 5.51 -23.38
N PRO A 106 16.05 6.01 -23.92
CA PRO A 106 16.04 6.63 -25.23
C PRO A 106 16.99 7.83 -25.24
N GLU A 107 17.77 7.98 -26.31
CA GLU A 107 18.54 9.21 -26.49
C GLU A 107 17.54 10.34 -26.76
N PRO A 108 17.65 11.50 -26.10
CA PRO A 108 16.75 12.61 -26.36
C PRO A 108 16.86 13.01 -27.83
N ASP A 109 15.76 12.95 -28.58
CA ASP A 109 15.69 13.39 -29.97
C ASP A 109 16.12 14.87 -30.08
N VAL A 110 17.38 15.09 -30.49
CA VAL A 110 18.00 16.43 -30.57
C VAL A 110 17.37 17.30 -31.67
N SER A 111 16.48 16.76 -32.51
CA SER A 111 15.80 17.53 -33.56
C SER A 111 14.71 18.50 -33.06
N THR A 112 14.34 18.44 -31.77
CA THR A 112 13.40 19.40 -31.14
C THR A 112 13.99 20.13 -29.94
N ALA A 113 15.32 20.16 -29.79
CA ALA A 113 16.00 20.69 -28.60
C ALA A 113 15.64 22.16 -28.29
N LYS A 114 14.71 22.34 -27.34
CA LYS A 114 14.77 23.48 -26.42
C LYS A 114 16.08 23.33 -25.65
N THR A 115 16.84 24.42 -25.51
CA THR A 115 18.15 24.43 -24.83
C THR A 115 18.06 23.77 -23.44
N PRO A 116 19.12 23.11 -22.94
CA PRO A 116 19.11 22.43 -21.63
C PRO A 116 18.73 23.36 -20.47
N VAL A 117 19.00 24.66 -20.61
CA VAL A 117 18.53 25.70 -19.67
C VAL A 117 17.00 25.79 -19.66
N SER A 118 16.35 25.79 -20.83
CA SER A 118 14.89 25.85 -20.96
C SER A 118 14.19 24.60 -20.42
N LEU A 119 14.81 23.42 -20.46
CA LEU A 119 14.24 22.20 -19.88
C LEU A 119 14.30 22.23 -18.35
N LEU A 120 15.41 22.71 -17.79
CA LEU A 120 15.56 22.89 -16.34
C LEU A 120 14.58 23.94 -15.80
N ASP A 121 14.36 25.04 -16.52
CA ASP A 121 13.38 26.06 -16.13
C ASP A 121 11.94 25.49 -16.10
N VAL A 122 11.59 24.67 -17.09
CA VAL A 122 10.28 24.00 -17.15
C VAL A 122 10.10 23.03 -15.99
N GLU A 123 11.10 22.21 -15.69
CA GLU A 123 11.05 21.28 -14.55
C GLU A 123 11.01 22.02 -13.21
N LEU A 124 11.78 23.09 -13.05
CA LEU A 124 11.77 23.94 -11.86
C LEU A 124 10.39 24.56 -11.63
N ASP A 125 9.74 25.04 -12.68
CA ASP A 125 8.41 25.63 -12.58
C ASP A 125 7.33 24.58 -12.30
N SER A 126 7.44 23.39 -12.89
CA SER A 126 6.61 22.22 -12.54
C SER A 126 6.74 21.88 -11.05
N ARG A 127 7.98 21.79 -10.54
CA ARG A 127 8.28 21.50 -9.14
C ARG A 127 7.73 22.57 -8.20
N LYS A 128 7.86 23.86 -8.54
CA LYS A 128 7.30 24.97 -7.78
C LYS A 128 5.77 24.90 -7.72
N GLN A 129 5.12 24.55 -8.83
CA GLN A 129 3.66 24.44 -8.87
C GLN A 129 3.17 23.25 -8.04
N GLN A 130 3.88 22.13 -8.09
CA GLN A 130 3.61 20.98 -7.22
C GLN A 130 3.78 21.36 -5.74
N TYR A 131 4.86 22.07 -5.38
CA TYR A 131 5.08 22.56 -4.03
C TYR A 131 3.94 23.47 -3.55
N ARG A 132 3.50 24.42 -4.39
CA ARG A 132 2.36 25.30 -4.05
C ARG A 132 1.09 24.50 -3.77
N THR A 133 0.75 23.57 -4.67
CA THR A 133 -0.44 22.73 -4.53
C THR A 133 -0.38 21.89 -3.24
N LEU A 134 0.77 21.31 -2.94
CA LEU A 134 0.96 20.51 -1.74
C LEU A 134 0.88 21.37 -0.47
N ASN A 135 1.44 22.58 -0.49
CA ASN A 135 1.38 23.51 0.63
C ASN A 135 -0.07 23.96 0.91
N GLU A 136 -0.84 24.30 -0.13
CA GLU A 136 -2.26 24.64 0.01
C GLU A 136 -3.07 23.46 0.59
N SER A 137 -2.80 22.24 0.11
CA SER A 137 -3.42 21.03 0.66
C SER A 137 -3.05 20.80 2.13
N TYR A 138 -1.78 21.03 2.50
CA TYR A 138 -1.32 20.93 3.88
C TYR A 138 -2.03 21.93 4.79
N ASP A 139 -2.14 23.19 4.38
CA ASP A 139 -2.82 24.24 5.15
C ASP A 139 -4.30 23.91 5.34
N MET A 140 -4.96 23.38 4.30
CA MET A 140 -6.34 22.92 4.36
C MET A 140 -6.51 21.73 5.33
N LEU A 141 -5.59 20.76 5.30
CA LEU A 141 -5.61 19.62 6.21
C LEU A 141 -5.38 20.05 7.66
N GLN A 142 -4.45 20.97 7.91
CA GLN A 142 -4.23 21.54 9.24
C GLN A 142 -5.49 22.23 9.78
N LEU A 143 -6.17 23.02 8.94
CA LEU A 143 -7.43 23.65 9.32
C LEU A 143 -8.54 22.60 9.63
N GLN A 144 -8.61 21.52 8.86
CA GLN A 144 -9.56 20.44 9.16
C GLN A 144 -9.23 19.70 10.45
N CYS A 145 -7.96 19.39 10.71
CA CYS A 145 -7.52 18.75 11.94
C CYS A 145 -7.85 19.59 13.17
N THR A 146 -7.57 20.90 13.13
CA THR A 146 -7.91 21.82 14.22
C THR A 146 -9.42 21.90 14.45
N LYS A 147 -10.22 22.04 13.39
CA LYS A 147 -11.69 22.04 13.49
C LYS A 147 -12.25 20.74 14.07
N ARG A 148 -11.68 19.60 13.69
CA ARG A 148 -12.07 18.29 14.24
C ARG A 148 -11.67 18.17 15.70
N ALA A 149 -10.47 18.60 16.08
CA ALA A 149 -10.00 18.60 17.46
C ALA A 149 -10.92 19.43 18.37
N THR A 150 -11.32 20.63 17.93
CA THR A 150 -12.29 21.45 18.70
C THR A 150 -13.66 20.79 18.79
N SER A 151 -14.10 20.10 17.72
CA SER A 151 -15.39 19.39 17.73
C SER A 151 -15.36 18.20 18.70
N ILE A 152 -14.25 17.46 18.74
CA ILE A 152 -14.04 16.36 19.69
C ILE A 152 -14.13 16.89 21.13
N GLN A 153 -13.43 17.99 21.45
CA GLN A 153 -13.49 18.60 22.79
C GLN A 153 -14.92 19.00 23.21
N VAL A 154 -15.71 19.52 22.27
CA VAL A 154 -17.12 19.87 22.55
C VAL A 154 -17.94 18.61 22.84
N ILE A 155 -17.78 17.56 22.03
CA ILE A 155 -18.50 16.30 22.21
C ILE A 155 -18.11 15.63 23.53
N GLU A 156 -16.82 15.62 23.87
CA GLU A 156 -16.33 15.07 25.15
C GLU A 156 -16.99 15.77 26.33
N ARG A 157 -17.04 17.11 26.32
CA ARG A 157 -17.73 17.89 27.35
C ARG A 157 -19.22 17.55 27.46
N GLN A 158 -19.91 17.36 26.32
CA GLN A 158 -21.32 16.98 26.31
C GLN A 158 -21.53 15.57 26.90
N ILE A 159 -20.62 14.63 26.62
CA ILE A 159 -20.65 13.29 27.20
C ILE A 159 -20.48 13.36 28.72
N GLU A 160 -19.52 14.14 29.21
CA GLU A 160 -19.30 14.32 30.66
C GLU A 160 -20.54 14.89 31.37
N GLU A 161 -21.20 15.87 30.76
CA GLU A 161 -22.42 16.48 31.29
C GLU A 161 -23.58 15.47 31.34
N LEU A 162 -23.82 14.74 30.25
CA LEU A 162 -24.85 13.69 30.20
C LEU A 162 -24.57 12.54 31.16
N GLN A 163 -23.30 12.17 31.37
CA GLN A 163 -22.91 11.15 32.33
C GLN A 163 -23.22 11.57 33.76
N ARG A 164 -23.02 12.85 34.10
CA ARG A 164 -23.38 13.40 35.41
C ARG A 164 -24.89 13.43 35.61
N GLU A 165 -25.66 13.94 34.64
CA GLU A 165 -27.14 13.93 34.71
C GLU A 165 -27.68 12.50 34.88
N LEU A 166 -27.14 11.54 34.11
CA LEU A 166 -27.52 10.14 34.23
C LEU A 166 -27.21 9.57 35.63
N HIS A 167 -26.11 9.99 36.25
CA HIS A 167 -25.76 9.54 37.60
C HIS A 167 -26.73 10.10 38.64
N GLU A 168 -27.05 11.39 38.55
CA GLU A 168 -28.01 12.06 39.44
C GLU A 168 -29.40 11.41 39.35
N GLU A 169 -29.89 11.17 38.14
CA GLU A 169 -31.18 10.49 37.92
C GLU A 169 -31.20 9.06 38.46
N LYS A 170 -30.09 8.32 38.33
CA LYS A 170 -29.97 6.97 38.90
C LYS A 170 -30.03 6.98 40.43
N ASP A 171 -29.37 7.95 41.06
CA ASP A 171 -29.36 8.08 42.51
C ASP A 171 -30.76 8.46 43.04
N LEU A 172 -31.42 9.41 42.36
CA LEU A 172 -32.82 9.77 42.67
C LEU A 172 -33.76 8.58 42.53
N HIS A 173 -33.70 7.87 41.39
CA HIS A 173 -34.51 6.67 41.17
C HIS A 173 -34.25 5.60 42.23
N ALA A 174 -33.00 5.40 42.68
CA ALA A 174 -32.69 4.43 43.72
C ALA A 174 -33.34 4.79 45.06
N VAL A 175 -33.35 6.08 45.43
CA VAL A 175 -34.02 6.57 46.65
C VAL A 175 -35.53 6.38 46.55
N GLU A 176 -36.14 6.80 45.44
CA GLU A 176 -37.58 6.68 45.22
C GLU A 176 -38.03 5.21 45.17
N SER A 177 -37.25 4.33 44.54
CA SER A 177 -37.51 2.90 44.50
C SER A 177 -37.46 2.28 45.92
N ALA A 178 -36.47 2.65 46.74
CA ALA A 178 -36.37 2.16 48.11
C ALA A 178 -37.54 2.65 48.99
N GLU A 179 -38.00 3.88 48.79
CA GLU A 179 -39.17 4.41 49.47
C GLU A 179 -40.46 3.70 49.02
N ALA A 180 -40.63 3.47 47.72
CA ALA A 180 -41.76 2.72 47.18
C ALA A 180 -41.83 1.29 47.76
N GLU A 181 -40.70 0.58 47.85
CA GLU A 181 -40.63 -0.73 48.51
C GLU A 181 -40.95 -0.68 50.01
N ARG A 182 -40.53 0.38 50.71
CA ARG A 182 -40.88 0.59 52.12
C ARG A 182 -42.39 0.78 52.30
N VAL A 183 -42.99 1.65 51.51
CA VAL A 183 -44.44 1.94 51.56
C VAL A 183 -45.24 0.70 51.15
N GLY A 184 -44.81 -0.02 50.12
CA GLY A 184 -45.43 -1.29 49.70
C GLY A 184 -45.50 -2.30 50.85
N ARG A 185 -44.39 -2.50 51.57
CA ARG A 185 -44.35 -3.38 52.76
C ARG A 185 -45.29 -2.92 53.89
N GLN A 186 -45.43 -1.61 54.08
CA GLN A 186 -46.38 -1.07 55.08
C GLN A 186 -47.83 -1.35 54.68
N ILE A 187 -48.17 -1.17 53.40
CA ILE A 187 -49.51 -1.50 52.86
C ILE A 187 -49.82 -2.97 53.07
N ASP A 188 -48.88 -3.87 52.73
CA ASP A 188 -49.07 -5.32 52.90
C ASP A 188 -49.30 -5.70 54.37
N SER A 189 -48.56 -5.08 55.30
CA SER A 189 -48.74 -5.28 56.74
C SER A 189 -50.14 -4.88 57.21
N VAL A 190 -50.59 -3.67 56.82
CA VAL A 190 -51.91 -3.16 57.20
C VAL A 190 -53.03 -4.00 56.56
N ALA A 191 -52.86 -4.43 55.31
CA ALA A 191 -53.81 -5.30 54.64
C ALA A 191 -53.95 -6.66 55.34
N ALA A 192 -52.85 -7.24 55.82
CA ALA A 192 -52.85 -8.49 56.57
C ALA A 192 -53.55 -8.33 57.94
N GLU A 193 -53.33 -7.22 58.65
CA GLU A 193 -54.03 -6.90 59.90
C GLU A 193 -55.55 -6.80 59.69
N LEU A 194 -56.00 -6.10 58.64
CA LEU A 194 -57.42 -5.95 58.32
C LEU A 194 -58.09 -7.27 57.91
N ALA A 195 -57.38 -8.17 57.24
CA ALA A 195 -57.93 -9.47 56.82
C ALA A 195 -58.05 -10.49 57.96
N GLY A 196 -57.34 -10.27 59.08
CA GLY A 196 -57.39 -11.12 60.27
C GLY A 196 -58.41 -10.68 61.34
N MET A 197 -59.08 -9.54 61.15
CA MET A 197 -60.20 -9.04 61.96
C MET A 197 -61.55 -9.47 61.38
#